data_AF-A0A922SR42-F1
#
_entry.id   AF-A0A922SR42-F1
#
_cell.length_a   1.000
_cell.length_b   1.000
_cell.length_c   1.000
_cell.angle_alpha   90.00
_cell.angle_beta   90.00
_cell.angle_gamma   90.00
#
_symmetry.space_group_name_H-M   'P 1'
#
loop_
_entity.id
_entity.type
_entity.pdbx_description
1 polymer ?
#
loop_
_entity_poly.entity_id
_entity_poly.type
_entity_poly.pdbx_seq_one_letter_code
_entity_poly.pdbx_strand_id
1 'polypeptide(L)'
;MIEAKNLTPFTQYYYQFNVCGSSNKSPLGRTKTSPDEYDEVSKIGLAIFSCSNRQNGYFNAYGNAARKNNVDFFVHLGDYIYESAKDYRTRIGQYRSDPDLRLAHQGFAWIPTWDDHEVANNGYCDGFSNMNNTKQSFLNYRGISVDSRKMNAVRAYFEWMPIRQVDMDDNLRIWRNFKMGKLFDLIMLDTRN
;
A
#
# COMPACT_ATOMS: atom_id res chain seq x y z
N MET A 1 -11.76 -6.54 -2.83
CA MET A 1 -11.15 -6.75 -1.50
C MET A 1 -12.02 -7.69 -0.69
N ILE A 2 -11.45 -8.45 0.23
CA ILE A 2 -12.19 -9.29 1.19
C ILE A 2 -11.93 -8.74 2.59
N GLU A 3 -12.99 -8.56 3.38
CA GLU A 3 -12.90 -8.11 4.77
C GLU A 3 -13.35 -9.23 5.71
N ALA A 4 -12.40 -9.81 6.44
CA ALA A 4 -12.71 -10.70 7.54
C ALA A 4 -13.17 -9.88 8.76
N LYS A 5 -14.33 -10.23 9.32
CA LYS A 5 -14.97 -9.54 10.45
C LYS A 5 -15.04 -10.46 11.67
N ASN A 6 -15.35 -9.88 12.84
CA ASN A 6 -15.53 -10.61 14.11
C ASN A 6 -14.29 -11.42 14.53
N LEU A 7 -13.10 -10.84 14.32
CA LEU A 7 -11.84 -11.41 14.77
C LEU A 7 -11.49 -10.93 16.17
N THR A 8 -10.76 -11.75 16.93
CA THR A 8 -10.25 -11.37 18.24
C THR A 8 -9.17 -10.28 18.10
N PRO A 9 -9.20 -9.23 18.93
CA PRO A 9 -8.14 -8.21 18.95
C PRO A 9 -6.75 -8.78 19.23
N PHE A 10 -5.72 -8.08 18.74
CA PHE A 10 -4.29 -8.39 18.92
C PHE A 10 -3.88 -9.86 18.68
N THR A 11 -4.58 -10.54 17.78
CA THR A 11 -4.46 -11.99 17.54
C THR A 11 -3.91 -12.28 16.15
N GLN A 12 -2.99 -13.24 16.07
CA GLN A 12 -2.43 -13.69 14.81
C GLN A 12 -3.36 -14.71 14.13
N TYR A 13 -3.65 -14.50 12.86
CA TYR A 13 -4.44 -15.39 12.01
C TYR A 13 -3.65 -15.79 10.77
N TYR A 14 -4.03 -16.93 10.19
CA TYR A 14 -3.54 -17.39 8.90
C TYR A 14 -4.69 -17.37 7.88
N TYR A 15 -4.37 -17.10 6.62
CA TYR A 15 -5.36 -17.03 5.55
C TYR A 15 -4.82 -17.63 4.25
N GLN A 16 -5.71 -18.13 3.41
CA GLN A 16 -5.40 -18.64 2.08
C GLN A 16 -6.57 -18.37 1.15
N PHE A 17 -6.30 -18.05 -0.12
CA PHE A 17 -7.30 -17.88 -1.15
C PHE A 17 -7.30 -19.08 -2.09
N ASN A 18 -8.49 -19.52 -2.50
CA ASN A 18 -8.68 -20.60 -3.45
C ASN A 18 -9.58 -20.12 -4.59
N VAL A 19 -9.27 -20.50 -5.83
CA VAL A 19 -10.14 -20.22 -6.97
C VAL A 19 -11.21 -21.29 -7.06
N CYS A 20 -12.49 -20.90 -6.94
CA CYS A 20 -13.64 -21.80 -6.99
C CYS A 20 -13.60 -22.69 -8.24
N GLY A 21 -13.82 -23.99 -8.06
CA GLY A 21 -13.79 -24.97 -9.15
C GLY A 21 -12.40 -25.36 -9.67
N SER A 22 -11.32 -25.01 -8.95
CA SER A 22 -9.95 -25.41 -9.31
C SER A 22 -9.15 -25.90 -8.10
N SER A 23 -8.01 -26.54 -8.36
CA SER A 23 -7.00 -26.88 -7.35
C SER A 23 -6.02 -25.74 -7.07
N ASN A 24 -6.18 -24.57 -7.71
CA ASN A 24 -5.29 -23.44 -7.54
C ASN A 24 -5.52 -22.74 -6.19
N LYS A 25 -4.47 -22.70 -5.38
CA LYS A 25 -4.44 -22.07 -4.05
C LYS A 25 -3.33 -21.05 -3.97
N SER A 26 -3.55 -19.96 -3.24
CA SER A 26 -2.48 -19.01 -2.90
C SER A 26 -1.50 -19.64 -1.90
N PRO A 27 -0.30 -19.08 -1.74
CA PRO A 27 0.50 -19.32 -0.54
C PRO A 27 -0.30 -19.02 0.74
N LEU A 28 0.07 -19.68 1.84
CA LEU A 28 -0.52 -19.41 3.15
C LEU A 28 -0.01 -18.06 3.67
N GLY A 29 -0.92 -17.10 3.81
CA GLY A 29 -0.64 -15.81 4.41
C GLY A 29 -0.85 -15.81 5.91
N ARG A 30 -0.34 -14.77 6.56
CA ARG A 30 -0.46 -14.52 7.99
C ARG A 30 -0.70 -13.04 8.22
N THR A 31 -1.57 -12.73 9.17
CA THR A 31 -1.90 -11.37 9.57
C THR A 31 -2.05 -11.31 11.08
N LYS A 32 -2.00 -10.12 11.66
CA LYS A 32 -2.30 -9.88 13.07
C LYS A 32 -3.31 -8.74 13.15
N THR A 33 -4.37 -8.91 13.92
CA THR A 33 -5.33 -7.84 14.18
C THR A 33 -4.68 -6.76 15.06
N SER A 34 -5.12 -5.51 14.91
CA SER A 34 -4.78 -4.47 15.89
C SER A 34 -5.37 -4.83 17.26
N PRO A 35 -4.79 -4.35 18.35
CA PRO A 35 -5.50 -4.36 19.64
C PRO A 35 -6.79 -3.54 19.55
N ASP A 36 -7.70 -3.80 20.49
CA ASP A 36 -8.87 -2.96 20.71
C ASP A 36 -8.43 -1.62 21.33
N GLU A 37 -9.22 -0.55 21.16
CA GLU A 37 -8.85 0.78 21.65
C GLU A 37 -8.66 0.85 23.18
N TYR A 38 -9.28 -0.05 23.93
CA TYR A 38 -9.17 -0.10 25.40
C TYR A 38 -8.15 -1.12 25.93
N ASP A 39 -7.51 -1.89 25.06
CA ASP A 39 -6.54 -2.92 25.47
C ASP A 39 -5.27 -2.30 26.09
N GLU A 40 -4.76 -2.95 27.14
CA GLU A 40 -3.48 -2.62 27.76
C GLU A 40 -2.36 -3.48 27.14
N VAL A 41 -1.78 -2.96 26.05
CA VAL A 41 -0.66 -3.60 25.35
C VAL A 41 0.65 -2.96 25.77
N SER A 42 1.61 -3.77 26.23
CA SER A 42 2.91 -3.27 26.69
C SER A 42 3.92 -3.01 25.57
N LYS A 43 3.72 -3.61 24.38
CA LYS A 43 4.62 -3.50 23.24
C LYS A 43 3.91 -3.74 21.92
N ILE A 44 4.21 -2.90 20.94
CA ILE A 44 3.88 -3.11 19.53
C ILE A 44 5.14 -2.84 18.71
N GLY A 45 5.52 -3.78 17.84
CA GLY A 45 6.63 -3.61 16.91
C GLY A 45 6.14 -3.11 15.55
N LEU A 46 6.80 -2.08 15.02
CA LEU A 46 6.54 -1.56 13.67
C LEU A 46 7.81 -1.68 12.82
N ALA A 47 7.67 -2.13 11.58
CA ALA A 47 8.69 -1.94 10.55
C ALA A 47 8.21 -0.87 9.56
N ILE A 48 8.99 0.18 9.37
CA ILE A 48 8.61 1.38 8.62
C ILE A 48 9.47 1.48 7.36
N PHE A 49 8.82 1.74 6.21
CA PHE A 49 9.47 1.80 4.90
C PHE A 49 8.93 2.97 4.07
N SER A 50 9.72 3.40 3.08
CA SER A 50 9.34 4.33 2.03
C SER A 50 10.32 4.19 0.85
N CYS A 51 10.05 4.88 -0.26
CA CYS A 51 11.01 5.07 -1.36
C CYS A 51 11.61 3.76 -1.90
N SER A 52 10.71 2.85 -2.29
CA SER A 52 11.06 1.48 -2.69
C SER A 52 11.47 1.39 -4.15
N ASN A 53 12.43 2.21 -4.61
CA ASN A 53 12.79 2.22 -6.02
C ASN A 53 13.44 0.90 -6.47
N ARG A 54 12.64 0.03 -7.09
CA ARG A 54 13.07 -1.29 -7.57
C ARG A 54 14.20 -1.23 -8.61
N GLN A 55 14.31 -0.14 -9.36
CA GLN A 55 15.37 0.00 -10.37
C GLN A 55 16.73 0.28 -9.72
N ASN A 56 16.73 0.78 -8.48
CA ASN A 56 17.94 1.19 -7.77
C ASN A 56 18.43 0.16 -6.74
N GLY A 57 17.68 -0.93 -6.50
CA GLY A 57 18.12 -1.96 -5.57
C GLY A 57 17.13 -3.09 -5.34
N TYR A 58 17.62 -4.11 -4.63
CA TYR A 58 16.83 -5.26 -4.20
C TYR A 58 16.05 -4.95 -2.93
N PHE A 59 14.92 -5.62 -2.74
CA PHE A 59 14.05 -5.45 -1.58
C PHE A 59 14.47 -6.27 -0.35
N ASN A 60 15.78 -6.46 -0.17
CA ASN A 60 16.37 -7.18 0.97
C ASN A 60 15.95 -6.59 2.31
N ALA A 61 15.69 -5.27 2.39
CA ALA A 61 15.21 -4.62 3.61
C ALA A 61 13.85 -5.19 4.06
N TYR A 62 12.91 -5.36 3.11
CA TYR A 62 11.62 -6.01 3.36
C TYR A 62 11.80 -7.45 3.80
N GLY A 63 12.61 -8.22 3.07
CA GLY A 63 12.86 -9.62 3.39
C GLY A 63 13.53 -9.81 4.74
N ASN A 64 14.49 -8.95 5.10
CA ASN A 64 15.15 -8.99 6.40
C ASN A 64 14.19 -8.70 7.55
N ALA A 65 13.35 -7.68 7.42
CA ALA A 65 12.31 -7.40 8.43
C ALA A 65 11.32 -8.59 8.54
N ALA A 66 10.89 -9.13 7.40
CA ALA A 66 9.94 -10.22 7.37
C ALA A 66 10.51 -11.52 7.99
N ARG A 67 11.78 -11.85 7.70
CA ARG A 67 12.48 -13.02 8.25
C ARG A 67 12.79 -12.88 9.73
N LYS A 68 13.12 -11.67 10.21
CA LYS A 68 13.34 -11.41 11.65
C LYS A 68 12.08 -11.63 12.48
N ASN A 69 10.91 -11.38 11.90
CA ASN A 69 9.61 -11.73 12.48
C ASN A 69 9.45 -11.27 13.94
N ASN A 70 9.91 -10.05 14.24
CA ASN A 70 9.91 -9.45 15.58
C ASN A 70 9.09 -8.14 15.66
N VAL A 71 8.27 -7.88 14.64
CA VAL A 71 7.34 -6.76 14.54
C VAL A 71 5.93 -7.26 14.31
N ASP A 72 4.93 -6.44 14.60
CA ASP A 72 3.51 -6.77 14.43
C ASP A 72 2.95 -6.24 13.12
N PHE A 73 3.35 -5.03 12.71
CA PHE A 73 2.80 -4.33 11.55
C PHE A 73 3.89 -3.73 10.67
N PHE A 74 3.61 -3.68 9.37
CA PHE A 74 4.43 -2.98 8.38
C PHE A 74 3.76 -1.65 8.04
N VAL A 75 4.48 -0.54 8.14
CA VAL A 75 4.01 0.79 7.78
C VAL A 75 4.77 1.24 6.55
N HIS A 76 4.06 1.74 5.54
CA HIS A 76 4.68 2.27 4.32
C HIS A 76 4.27 3.73 4.13
N LEU A 77 5.23 4.63 4.03
CA LEU A 77 4.99 6.08 4.05
C LEU A 77 4.87 6.73 2.68
N GLY A 78 4.93 5.93 1.61
CA GLY A 78 4.78 6.39 0.23
C GLY A 78 6.02 6.09 -0.61
N ASP A 79 5.91 6.31 -1.93
CA ASP A 79 6.87 5.84 -2.94
C ASP A 79 7.06 4.31 -2.92
N TYR A 80 5.96 3.58 -2.73
CA TYR A 80 5.91 2.13 -2.84
C TYR A 80 6.25 1.68 -4.26
N ILE A 81 5.83 2.48 -5.24
CA ILE A 81 6.31 2.38 -6.63
C ILE A 81 6.91 3.71 -7.07
N TYR A 82 7.79 3.62 -8.05
CA TYR A 82 8.15 4.75 -8.89
C TYR A 82 7.38 4.67 -10.21
N GLU A 83 6.99 5.80 -10.77
CA GLU A 83 6.16 5.88 -11.95
C GLU A 83 6.88 5.40 -13.21
N SER A 84 6.06 5.15 -14.23
CA SER A 84 6.43 4.47 -15.46
C SER A 84 5.79 5.19 -16.63
N ALA A 85 6.42 5.19 -17.80
CA ALA A 85 5.72 5.54 -19.04
C ALA A 85 4.66 4.48 -19.44
N LYS A 86 4.64 3.32 -18.76
CA LYS A 86 3.67 2.23 -18.93
C LYS A 86 2.53 2.30 -17.90
N ASP A 87 1.55 1.42 -18.06
CA ASP A 87 0.43 1.19 -17.14
C ASP A 87 0.87 0.90 -15.68
N TYR A 88 0.13 1.48 -14.71
CA TYR A 88 0.37 1.36 -13.28
C TYR A 88 0.21 -0.06 -12.75
N ARG A 89 -0.77 -0.83 -13.26
CA ARG A 89 -0.95 -2.23 -12.81
C ARG A 89 0.25 -3.07 -13.17
N THR A 90 0.76 -2.89 -14.38
CA THR A 90 2.00 -3.53 -14.83
C THR A 90 3.19 -3.14 -13.95
N ARG A 91 3.33 -1.86 -13.59
CA ARG A 91 4.41 -1.37 -12.71
C ARG A 91 4.31 -1.96 -11.30
N ILE A 92 3.12 -1.97 -10.69
CA ILE A 92 2.93 -2.60 -9.38
C ILE A 92 3.20 -4.11 -9.47
N GLY A 93 2.70 -4.79 -10.51
CA GLY A 93 2.97 -6.21 -10.75
C GLY A 93 4.46 -6.53 -10.87
N GLN A 94 5.25 -5.65 -11.50
CA GLN A 94 6.71 -5.75 -11.51
C GLN A 94 7.27 -5.69 -10.09
N TYR A 95 6.87 -4.72 -9.27
CA TYR A 95 7.33 -4.62 -7.88
C TYR A 95 6.96 -5.86 -7.07
N ARG A 96 5.71 -6.32 -7.20
CA ARG A 96 5.16 -7.50 -6.51
C ARG A 96 5.71 -8.83 -7.02
N SER A 97 6.56 -8.84 -8.05
CA SER A 97 7.28 -10.05 -8.47
C SER A 97 8.53 -10.33 -7.63
N ASP A 98 9.01 -9.35 -6.87
CA ASP A 98 10.16 -9.52 -5.98
C ASP A 98 9.84 -10.49 -4.82
N PRO A 99 10.68 -11.51 -4.57
CA PRO A 99 10.41 -12.53 -3.56
C PRO A 99 10.37 -11.99 -2.14
N ASP A 100 11.18 -10.99 -1.81
CA ASP A 100 11.28 -10.44 -0.46
C ASP A 100 10.08 -9.52 -0.15
N LEU A 101 9.62 -8.77 -1.14
CA LEU A 101 8.39 -7.99 -1.02
C LEU A 101 7.14 -8.90 -0.96
N ARG A 102 7.12 -10.01 -1.71
CA ARG A 102 6.04 -11.00 -1.57
C ARG A 102 6.02 -11.62 -0.18
N LEU A 103 7.18 -12.00 0.35
CA LEU A 103 7.30 -12.54 1.70
C LEU A 103 6.77 -11.56 2.75
N ALA A 104 7.12 -10.28 2.63
CA ALA A 104 6.67 -9.25 3.55
C ALA A 104 5.14 -9.04 3.53
N HIS A 105 4.51 -9.05 2.35
CA HIS A 105 3.05 -8.96 2.24
C HIS A 105 2.32 -10.24 2.60
N GLN A 106 2.96 -11.39 2.45
CA GLN A 106 2.40 -12.67 2.87
C GLN A 106 2.40 -12.79 4.39
N GLY A 107 3.38 -12.21 5.09
CA GLY A 107 3.63 -12.47 6.50
C GLY A 107 3.08 -11.45 7.51
N PHE A 108 2.72 -10.24 7.05
CA PHE A 108 2.38 -9.11 7.92
C PHE A 108 1.20 -8.30 7.39
N ALA A 109 0.47 -7.67 8.30
CA ALA A 109 -0.51 -6.64 7.96
C ALA A 109 0.22 -5.33 7.61
N TRP A 110 -0.24 -4.67 6.55
CA TRP A 110 0.35 -3.42 6.06
C TRP A 110 -0.57 -2.23 6.35
N ILE A 111 0.03 -1.13 6.79
CA ILE A 111 -0.59 0.18 6.98
C ILE A 111 0.08 1.16 6.01
N PRO A 112 -0.29 1.12 4.72
CA PRO A 112 0.32 1.98 3.72
C PRO A 112 -0.38 3.35 3.62
N THR A 113 0.38 4.38 3.27
CA THR A 113 -0.10 5.58 2.57
C THR A 113 0.63 5.70 1.23
N TRP A 114 0.31 6.72 0.45
CA TRP A 114 1.04 7.09 -0.77
C TRP A 114 1.83 8.38 -0.56
N ASP A 115 2.77 8.63 -1.47
CA ASP A 115 3.41 9.91 -1.71
C ASP A 115 3.24 10.26 -3.21
N ASP A 116 4.15 11.00 -3.83
CA ASP A 116 3.98 11.48 -5.19
C ASP A 116 4.25 10.41 -6.26
N HIS A 117 5.23 9.54 -6.05
CA HIS A 117 5.65 8.57 -7.06
C HIS A 117 4.65 7.42 -7.30
N GLU A 118 3.64 7.26 -6.45
CA GLU A 118 2.45 6.46 -6.79
C GLU A 118 1.75 6.97 -8.05
N VAL A 119 1.86 8.27 -8.34
CA VAL A 119 1.26 8.92 -9.51
C VAL A 119 2.35 9.48 -10.44
N ALA A 120 3.07 10.51 -10.02
CA ALA A 120 4.18 11.09 -10.75
C ALA A 120 4.98 12.06 -9.87
N ASN A 121 6.28 12.15 -10.14
CA ASN A 121 7.25 12.94 -9.39
C ASN A 121 6.81 14.40 -9.11
N ASN A 122 6.94 14.82 -7.86
CA ASN A 122 6.50 16.10 -7.27
C ASN A 122 5.05 16.45 -7.61
N GLY A 123 4.15 15.48 -7.48
CA GLY A 123 2.71 15.73 -7.57
C GLY A 123 2.19 16.59 -6.43
N TYR A 124 1.30 17.52 -6.75
CA TYR A 124 0.48 18.24 -5.77
C TYR A 124 -0.82 18.72 -6.40
N CYS A 125 -1.97 18.36 -5.79
CA CYS A 125 -3.34 18.69 -6.20
C CYS A 125 -3.65 18.45 -7.69
N ASP A 126 -3.22 19.38 -8.55
CA ASP A 126 -3.60 19.54 -9.96
C ASP A 126 -2.41 19.48 -10.94
N GLY A 127 -1.21 19.11 -10.48
CA GLY A 127 -0.04 19.04 -11.33
C GLY A 127 1.11 18.19 -10.82
N PHE A 128 1.99 17.80 -11.73
CA PHE A 128 3.22 17.05 -11.51
C PHE A 128 4.39 17.78 -12.20
N SER A 129 5.65 17.46 -11.85
CA SER A 129 6.85 18.17 -12.36
C SER A 129 6.84 18.45 -13.87
N ASN A 130 6.34 17.50 -14.66
CA ASN A 130 6.35 17.56 -16.13
C ASN A 130 4.95 17.56 -16.74
N MET A 131 3.88 17.57 -15.94
CA MET A 131 2.51 17.37 -16.42
C MET A 131 1.54 18.31 -15.69
N ASN A 132 0.94 19.24 -16.44
CA ASN A 132 0.20 20.38 -15.90
C ASN A 132 -0.97 20.81 -16.81
N ASN A 133 -1.54 19.89 -17.58
CA ASN A 133 -2.68 20.13 -18.49
C ASN A 133 -2.50 21.26 -19.52
N THR A 134 -1.28 21.72 -19.79
CA THR A 134 -0.99 22.65 -20.90
C THR A 134 -1.06 21.95 -22.26
N LYS A 135 -1.21 22.71 -23.35
CA LYS A 135 -1.12 22.15 -24.72
C LYS A 135 0.16 21.34 -24.93
N GLN A 136 1.29 21.82 -24.41
CA GLN A 136 2.56 21.11 -24.47
C GLN A 136 2.54 19.81 -23.67
N SER A 137 1.95 19.82 -22.46
CA SER A 137 1.74 18.61 -21.66
C SER A 137 0.92 17.57 -22.44
N PHE A 138 -0.17 17.96 -23.09
CA PHE A 138 -0.96 17.03 -23.89
C PHE A 138 -0.19 16.44 -25.07
N LEU A 139 0.66 17.24 -25.74
CA LEU A 139 1.54 16.72 -26.80
C LEU A 139 2.56 15.72 -26.25
N ASN A 140 3.18 16.02 -25.11
CA ASN A 140 4.20 15.18 -24.48
C ASN A 140 3.61 13.87 -23.92
N TYR A 141 2.37 13.91 -23.42
CA TYR A 141 1.69 12.79 -22.75
C TYR A 141 0.52 12.20 -23.55
N ARG A 142 0.54 12.35 -24.88
CA ARG A 142 -0.43 11.71 -25.80
C ARG A 142 -1.90 12.00 -25.45
N GLY A 143 -2.20 13.23 -25.05
CA GLY A 143 -3.55 13.67 -24.70
C GLY A 143 -4.03 13.27 -23.30
N ILE A 144 -3.19 12.62 -22.49
CA ILE A 144 -3.57 12.24 -21.13
C ILE A 144 -3.57 13.50 -20.24
N SER A 145 -4.65 13.72 -19.48
CA SER A 145 -4.73 14.77 -18.46
C SER A 145 -4.15 14.31 -17.11
N VAL A 146 -3.81 15.27 -16.25
CA VAL A 146 -3.41 15.04 -14.86
C VAL A 146 -4.44 14.15 -14.15
N ASP A 147 -5.73 14.49 -14.26
CA ASP A 147 -6.81 13.76 -13.58
C ASP A 147 -6.92 12.32 -14.07
N SER A 148 -6.85 12.11 -15.39
CA SER A 148 -6.90 10.76 -15.98
C SER A 148 -5.73 9.90 -15.49
N ARG A 149 -4.54 10.49 -15.39
CA ARG A 149 -3.36 9.81 -14.86
C ARG A 149 -3.53 9.47 -13.37
N LYS A 150 -3.94 10.46 -12.57
CA LYS A 150 -4.19 10.35 -11.12
C LYS A 150 -5.21 9.26 -10.81
N MET A 151 -6.35 9.26 -11.48
CA MET A 151 -7.39 8.24 -11.29
C MET A 151 -6.91 6.84 -11.66
N ASN A 152 -6.13 6.69 -12.73
CA ASN A 152 -5.56 5.40 -13.11
C ASN A 152 -4.55 4.88 -12.09
N ALA A 153 -3.71 5.77 -11.55
CA ALA A 153 -2.73 5.46 -10.52
C ALA A 153 -3.39 5.01 -9.22
N VAL A 154 -4.31 5.84 -8.71
CA VAL A 154 -5.04 5.60 -7.47
C VAL A 154 -5.85 4.32 -7.54
N ARG A 155 -6.57 4.09 -8.65
CA ARG A 155 -7.30 2.85 -8.86
C ARG A 155 -6.38 1.62 -8.84
N ALA A 156 -5.25 1.68 -9.54
CA ALA A 156 -4.29 0.59 -9.50
C ALA A 156 -3.72 0.38 -8.09
N TYR A 157 -3.49 1.44 -7.32
CA TYR A 157 -3.01 1.34 -5.95
C TYR A 157 -4.02 0.60 -5.05
N PHE A 158 -5.30 0.97 -5.08
CA PHE A 158 -6.35 0.29 -4.32
C PHE A 158 -6.60 -1.17 -4.76
N GLU A 159 -6.39 -1.48 -6.04
CA GLU A 159 -6.50 -2.87 -6.53
C GLU A 159 -5.40 -3.79 -5.98
N TRP A 160 -4.22 -3.24 -5.67
CA TRP A 160 -3.04 -4.02 -5.29
C TRP A 160 -2.66 -3.95 -3.81
N MET A 161 -3.10 -2.90 -3.10
CA MET A 161 -2.77 -2.66 -1.69
C MET A 161 -3.93 -3.08 -0.77
N PRO A 162 -3.64 -3.61 0.43
CA PRO A 162 -4.67 -4.06 1.37
C PRO A 162 -5.30 -2.86 2.13
N ILE A 163 -5.98 -1.97 1.41
CA ILE A 163 -6.57 -0.74 1.95
C ILE A 163 -8.08 -0.80 1.81
N ARG A 164 -8.81 -0.61 2.92
CA ARG A 164 -10.26 -0.42 2.90
C ARG A 164 -10.63 0.89 2.20
N GLN A 165 -11.48 0.83 1.17
CA GLN A 165 -12.17 2.01 0.66
C GLN A 165 -13.35 2.29 1.59
N VAL A 166 -13.31 3.45 2.26
CA VAL A 166 -14.35 3.84 3.23
C VAL A 166 -15.62 4.27 2.53
N ASP A 167 -15.46 4.93 1.39
CA ASP A 167 -16.52 5.38 0.50
C ASP A 167 -16.09 5.12 -0.94
N MET A 168 -16.97 4.51 -1.73
CA MET A 168 -16.70 4.17 -3.13
C MET A 168 -16.71 5.43 -4.02
N ASP A 169 -17.36 6.49 -3.56
CA ASP A 169 -17.42 7.78 -4.25
C ASP A 169 -16.19 8.66 -3.90
N ASP A 170 -15.56 8.41 -2.75
CA ASP A 170 -14.31 9.07 -2.32
C ASP A 170 -13.08 8.22 -2.64
N ASN A 171 -12.74 8.18 -3.92
CA ASN A 171 -11.61 7.40 -4.43
C ASN A 171 -10.24 7.95 -4.00
N LEU A 172 -10.14 9.14 -3.39
CA LEU A 172 -8.86 9.75 -2.99
C LEU A 172 -8.60 9.66 -1.49
N ARG A 173 -9.53 9.11 -0.69
CA ARG A 173 -9.31 8.99 0.75
C ARG A 173 -8.43 7.81 1.11
N ILE A 174 -7.21 8.11 1.53
CA ILE A 174 -6.29 7.15 2.16
C ILE A 174 -5.98 7.48 3.63
N TRP A 175 -6.11 8.74 4.03
CA TRP A 175 -5.83 9.18 5.39
C TRP A 175 -6.81 8.56 6.38
N ARG A 176 -6.28 8.16 7.55
CA ARG A 176 -7.01 7.40 8.58
C ARG A 176 -6.23 7.33 9.88
N ASN A 177 -6.91 7.01 10.97
CA ASN A 177 -6.28 6.79 12.27
C ASN A 177 -6.48 5.35 12.76
N PHE A 178 -5.57 4.90 13.63
CA PHE A 178 -5.65 3.62 14.33
C PHE A 178 -5.38 3.83 15.81
N LYS A 179 -6.29 3.35 16.65
CA LYS A 179 -6.11 3.25 18.11
C LYS A 179 -5.37 1.95 18.41
N MET A 180 -4.12 2.04 18.85
CA MET A 180 -3.29 0.85 19.12
C MET A 180 -3.30 0.54 20.61
N GLY A 181 -4.48 0.16 21.12
CA GLY A 181 -4.73 0.06 22.56
C GLY A 181 -4.61 1.42 23.24
N LYS A 182 -4.38 1.39 24.55
CA LYS A 182 -4.01 2.59 25.31
C LYS A 182 -2.56 3.04 25.05
N LEU A 183 -1.81 2.35 24.19
CA LEU A 183 -0.38 2.57 24.01
C LEU A 183 -0.07 3.81 23.15
N PHE A 184 -0.68 3.90 21.96
CA PHE A 184 -0.55 5.07 21.08
C PHE A 184 -1.66 5.15 20.04
N ASP A 185 -1.82 6.35 19.49
CA ASP A 185 -2.62 6.59 18.29
C ASP A 185 -1.72 6.74 17.07
N LEU A 186 -1.99 5.99 16.00
CA LEU A 186 -1.31 6.16 14.71
C LEU A 186 -2.21 6.96 13.77
N ILE A 187 -1.74 8.13 13.35
CA ILE A 187 -2.45 8.99 12.40
C ILE A 187 -1.70 8.94 11.07
N MET A 188 -2.33 8.35 10.05
CA MET A 188 -1.82 8.29 8.69
C MET A 188 -2.42 9.44 7.88
N LEU A 189 -1.56 10.33 7.40
CA LEU A 189 -1.96 11.52 6.63
C LEU A 189 -1.82 11.29 5.12
N ASP A 190 -2.52 12.12 4.36
CA ASP A 190 -2.28 12.36 2.94
C ASP A 190 -1.82 13.82 2.81
N THR A 191 -0.73 14.05 2.07
CA THR A 191 -0.16 15.39 1.84
C THR A 191 -0.09 15.77 0.37
N ARG A 192 -0.68 14.93 -0.51
CA ARG A 192 -0.64 15.10 -1.97
C ARG A 192 -2.00 15.47 -2.56
N ASN A 193 -3.09 15.14 -1.88
CA ASN A 193 -4.47 15.34 -2.34
C ASN A 193 -5.31 16.15 -1.36
#